data_AF-A0A6N8EIW4-F1
#
_entry.id   AF-A0A6N8EIW4-F1
#
_cell.length_a   1.000
_cell.length_b   1.000
_cell.length_c   1.000
_cell.angle_alpha   90.00
_cell.angle_beta   90.00
_cell.angle_gamma   90.00
#
_symmetry.space_group_name_H-M   'P 1'
#
loop_
_entity.id
_entity.type
_entity.pdbx_description
1 polymer ?
#
loop_
_entity_poly.entity_id
_entity_poly.type
_entity_poly.pdbx_seq_one_letter_code
_entity_poly.pdbx_strand_id
1 'polypeptide(L)'
;MSLLFRRLAFLKTGLALSTALLCSGLPAAYGAACHTSEADHSAFNLAGLKSELMVTALSCHTQDRYNQFITRFLPILTESEKHLDSYFRRTFGSQAQRKHDDYITQLADVQSLGGLKSGTAFCAQRVPMYDEVDALDDSSSDLAHYAEAKDIAQPASYESCTAPSVPHRTRTRRR
;
A
#
# COMPACT_ATOMS: atom_id res chain seq x y z
N MET A 1 68.81 -16.43 -0.53
CA MET A 1 69.24 -17.22 -1.70
C MET A 1 68.02 -17.49 -2.54
N SER A 2 67.86 -17.15 -3.81
CA SER A 2 68.63 -16.47 -4.86
C SER A 2 67.58 -16.30 -5.99
N LEU A 3 67.39 -15.11 -6.58
CA LEU A 3 67.77 -14.79 -7.98
C LEU A 3 67.00 -15.64 -9.03
N LEU A 4 66.39 -15.18 -10.12
CA LEU A 4 66.49 -14.02 -11.01
C LEU A 4 65.25 -14.14 -11.96
N PHE A 5 64.47 -13.10 -12.16
CA PHE A 5 64.54 -12.16 -13.30
C PHE A 5 64.27 -12.72 -14.72
N ARG A 6 63.29 -12.05 -15.34
CA ARG A 6 63.23 -11.62 -16.75
C ARG A 6 62.89 -12.67 -17.82
N ARG A 7 61.78 -12.44 -18.52
CA ARG A 7 61.82 -11.89 -19.89
C ARG A 7 60.66 -10.92 -20.12
N LEU A 8 61.02 -9.65 -20.33
CA LEU A 8 60.19 -8.66 -21.01
C LEU A 8 60.23 -8.96 -22.51
N ALA A 9 59.07 -9.01 -23.15
CA ALA A 9 58.95 -8.79 -24.58
C ALA A 9 57.94 -7.65 -24.77
N PHE A 10 58.47 -6.46 -25.00
CA PHE A 10 57.74 -5.36 -25.62
C PHE A 10 57.59 -5.66 -27.12
N LEU A 11 56.39 -5.54 -27.67
CA LEU A 11 56.22 -5.07 -29.05
C LEU A 11 54.90 -4.29 -29.17
N LYS A 12 54.99 -3.22 -29.96
CA LYS A 12 54.11 -2.05 -30.06
C LYS A 12 52.97 -2.25 -31.07
N THR A 13 52.11 -1.23 -31.13
CA THR A 13 51.03 -0.90 -32.10
C THR A 13 49.72 -1.66 -31.87
N GLY A 14 48.53 -1.06 -31.78
CA GLY A 14 48.07 0.28 -32.09
C GLY A 14 46.78 0.15 -32.91
N LEU A 15 45.59 0.19 -32.28
CA LEU A 15 44.35 0.63 -32.91
C LEU A 15 43.29 0.88 -31.84
N ALA A 16 42.82 2.13 -31.76
CA ALA A 16 41.69 2.53 -30.95
C ALA A 16 40.42 1.89 -31.49
N LEU A 17 39.64 1.24 -30.62
CA LEU A 17 38.24 0.94 -30.88
C LEU A 17 37.42 1.52 -29.72
N SER A 18 36.99 2.76 -29.91
CA SER A 18 36.03 3.45 -29.07
C SER A 18 34.67 2.76 -29.18
N THR A 19 34.36 1.83 -28.29
CA THR A 19 32.99 1.29 -28.17
C THR A 19 32.15 2.30 -27.42
N ALA A 20 31.34 3.04 -28.18
CA ALA A 20 30.36 3.98 -27.68
C ALA A 20 29.41 3.29 -26.68
N LEU A 21 29.36 3.82 -25.46
CA LEU A 21 28.37 3.49 -24.44
C LEU A 21 27.02 4.05 -24.89
N LEU A 22 26.25 3.27 -25.66
CA LEU A 22 24.85 3.55 -25.94
C LEU A 22 24.04 3.25 -24.68
N CYS A 23 23.93 4.24 -23.78
CA CYS A 23 22.87 4.29 -22.78
C CYS A 23 21.53 4.42 -23.51
N SER A 24 20.98 3.29 -23.96
CA SER A 24 19.57 3.20 -24.31
C SER A 24 18.77 3.40 -23.03
N GLY A 25 18.27 4.62 -22.83
CA GLY A 25 17.31 4.91 -21.77
C GLY A 25 16.10 4.01 -21.95
N LEU A 26 15.96 3.00 -21.09
CA LEU A 26 14.69 2.30 -20.97
C LEU A 26 13.66 3.36 -20.56
N PRO A 27 12.51 3.47 -21.24
CA PRO A 27 11.39 4.18 -20.64
C PRO A 27 11.07 3.45 -19.34
N ALA A 28 11.28 4.13 -18.21
CA ALA A 28 10.69 3.70 -16.95
C ALA A 28 9.19 3.63 -17.21
N ALA A 29 8.66 2.43 -17.36
CA ALA A 29 7.24 2.20 -17.30
C ALA A 29 6.81 2.59 -15.89
N TYR A 30 6.40 3.84 -15.71
CA TYR A 30 5.63 4.25 -14.57
C TYR A 30 4.30 3.50 -14.69
N GLY A 31 4.23 2.31 -14.09
CA GLY A 31 2.94 1.77 -13.69
C GLY A 31 2.30 2.87 -12.86
N ALA A 32 1.13 3.35 -13.29
CA ALA A 32 0.39 4.33 -12.53
C ALA A 32 0.21 3.75 -11.14
N ALA A 33 0.95 4.29 -10.15
CA ALA A 33 0.76 3.89 -8.78
C ALA A 33 -0.73 4.10 -8.49
N CYS A 34 -1.35 3.04 -8.01
CA CYS A 34 -2.76 2.94 -7.72
C CYS A 34 -3.27 3.98 -6.70
N HIS A 35 -2.33 4.67 -6.07
CA HIS A 35 -2.58 5.67 -5.05
C HIS A 35 -2.01 7.00 -5.53
N THR A 36 -2.88 8.01 -5.52
CA THR A 36 -2.56 9.37 -6.00
C THR A 36 -1.47 10.05 -5.18
N SER A 37 -1.21 9.57 -3.96
CA SER A 37 -0.11 9.99 -3.09
C SER A 37 0.24 8.91 -2.06
N GLU A 38 1.45 8.99 -1.49
CA GLU A 38 1.88 8.17 -0.34
C GLU A 38 0.95 8.32 0.87
N ALA A 39 0.47 9.55 1.12
CA ALA A 39 -0.49 9.82 2.19
C ALA A 39 -1.84 9.12 1.96
N ASP A 40 -2.32 9.09 0.72
CA ASP A 40 -3.54 8.34 0.39
C ASP A 40 -3.30 6.84 0.62
N HIS A 41 -2.19 6.28 0.14
CA HIS A 41 -1.86 4.86 0.35
C HIS A 41 -1.81 4.49 1.84
N SER A 42 -1.11 5.29 2.64
CA SER A 42 -1.06 5.12 4.10
C SER A 42 -2.45 5.16 4.73
N ALA A 43 -3.31 6.10 4.30
CA ALA A 43 -4.65 6.24 4.85
C ALA A 43 -5.54 5.00 4.60
N PHE A 44 -5.45 4.42 3.41
CA PHE A 44 -6.15 3.19 3.07
C PHE A 44 -5.61 1.96 3.83
N ASN A 45 -4.29 1.87 4.03
CA ASN A 45 -3.69 0.80 4.82
C ASN A 45 -4.14 0.87 6.29
N LEU A 46 -4.18 2.08 6.87
CA LEU A 46 -4.65 2.30 8.24
C LEU A 46 -6.15 2.03 8.40
N ALA A 47 -6.97 2.39 7.40
CA ALA A 47 -8.39 2.02 7.37
C ALA A 47 -8.56 0.49 7.32
N GLY A 48 -7.76 -0.17 6.46
CA GLY A 48 -7.61 -1.62 6.38
C GLY A 48 -7.35 -2.27 7.73
N LEU A 49 -6.29 -1.82 8.41
CA LEU A 49 -5.87 -2.30 9.73
C LEU A 49 -6.96 -2.12 10.78
N LYS A 50 -7.54 -0.92 10.86
CA LYS A 50 -8.62 -0.63 11.82
C LYS A 50 -9.81 -1.57 11.62
N SER A 51 -10.20 -1.85 10.38
CA SER A 51 -11.29 -2.77 10.08
C SER A 51 -10.93 -4.22 10.40
N GLU A 52 -9.72 -4.69 10.06
CA GLU A 52 -9.27 -6.06 10.33
C GLU A 52 -9.25 -6.34 11.83
N LEU A 53 -8.74 -5.38 12.63
CA LEU A 53 -8.74 -5.48 14.08
C LEU A 53 -10.18 -5.47 14.64
N MET A 54 -11.08 -4.65 14.10
CA MET A 54 -12.50 -4.68 14.51
C MET A 54 -13.15 -6.03 14.22
N VAL A 55 -12.99 -6.57 13.01
CA VAL A 55 -13.53 -7.90 12.63
C VAL A 55 -12.94 -8.99 13.53
N THR A 56 -11.64 -8.90 13.83
CA THR A 56 -10.96 -9.78 14.79
C THR A 56 -11.60 -9.70 16.17
N ALA A 57 -11.86 -8.49 16.67
CA ALA A 57 -12.49 -8.28 17.97
C ALA A 57 -13.90 -8.87 18.05
N LEU A 58 -14.72 -8.68 17.01
CA LEU A 58 -16.07 -9.24 16.95
C LEU A 58 -16.05 -10.77 16.87
N SER A 59 -15.15 -11.33 16.06
CA SER A 59 -15.09 -12.78 15.82
C SER A 59 -14.45 -13.56 16.96
N CYS A 60 -13.49 -12.95 17.67
CA CYS A 60 -12.65 -13.60 18.68
C CYS A 60 -12.92 -13.10 20.10
N HIS A 61 -13.94 -12.26 20.29
CA HIS A 61 -14.33 -11.68 21.60
C HIS A 61 -13.21 -10.88 22.27
N THR A 62 -12.48 -10.06 21.50
CA THR A 62 -11.36 -9.23 21.97
C THR A 62 -11.65 -7.72 21.85
N GLN A 63 -12.90 -7.32 22.08
CA GLN A 63 -13.35 -5.92 21.98
C GLN A 63 -12.55 -4.96 22.86
N ASP A 64 -12.11 -5.39 24.04
CA ASP A 64 -11.29 -4.55 24.93
C ASP A 64 -9.93 -4.20 24.29
N ARG A 65 -9.31 -5.15 23.57
CA ARG A 65 -8.05 -4.91 22.85
C ARG A 65 -8.24 -3.93 21.69
N TYR A 66 -9.37 -4.04 20.98
CA TYR A 66 -9.74 -3.05 19.97
C TYR A 66 -9.89 -1.65 20.55
N ASN A 67 -10.60 -1.52 21.67
CA ASN A 67 -10.82 -0.24 22.32
C ASN A 67 -9.50 0.37 22.81
N GLN A 68 -8.57 -0.44 23.31
CA GLN A 68 -7.21 -0.01 23.65
C GLN A 68 -6.47 0.52 22.42
N PHE A 69 -6.48 -0.23 21.31
CA PHE A 69 -5.88 0.19 20.04
C PHE A 69 -6.46 1.55 19.58
N ILE A 70 -7.78 1.68 19.55
CA ILE A 70 -8.45 2.93 19.17
C ILE A 70 -8.06 4.07 20.09
N THR A 71 -8.06 3.86 21.40
CA THR A 71 -7.73 4.92 22.37
C THR A 71 -6.31 5.42 22.20
N ARG A 72 -5.35 4.50 22.02
CA ARG A 72 -3.93 4.80 21.87
C ARG A 72 -3.62 5.53 20.57
N PHE A 73 -4.11 5.00 19.45
CA PHE A 73 -3.80 5.52 18.12
C PHE A 73 -4.84 6.53 17.59
N LEU A 74 -5.80 6.97 18.42
CA LEU A 74 -6.88 7.88 18.01
C LEU A 74 -6.39 9.11 17.22
N PRO A 75 -5.31 9.81 17.61
CA PRO A 75 -4.85 10.97 16.86
C PRO A 75 -4.42 10.61 15.43
N ILE A 76 -3.68 9.51 15.28
CA ILE A 76 -3.18 9.01 13.98
C ILE A 76 -4.34 8.53 13.12
N LEU A 77 -5.24 7.73 13.69
CA LEU A 77 -6.42 7.21 12.98
C LEU A 77 -7.34 8.34 12.52
N THR A 78 -7.52 9.38 13.34
CA THR A 78 -8.35 10.54 12.98
C THR A 78 -7.73 11.35 11.84
N GLU A 79 -6.41 11.54 11.84
CA GLU A 79 -5.74 12.24 10.74
C GLU A 79 -5.78 11.42 9.44
N SER A 80 -5.54 10.12 9.54
CA SER A 80 -5.70 9.17 8.44
C SER A 80 -7.11 9.22 7.84
N GLU A 81 -8.15 9.27 8.67
CA GLU A 81 -9.54 9.39 8.23
C GLU A 81 -9.78 10.67 7.42
N LYS A 82 -9.21 11.81 7.84
CA LYS A 82 -9.33 13.06 7.07
C LYS A 82 -8.64 12.97 5.71
N HIS A 83 -7.50 12.27 5.64
CA HIS A 83 -6.83 12.01 4.36
C HIS A 83 -7.70 11.17 3.44
N LEU A 84 -8.30 10.11 3.98
CA LEU A 84 -9.23 9.23 3.27
C LEU A 84 -10.47 9.99 2.77
N ASP A 85 -11.12 10.78 3.63
CA ASP A 85 -12.23 11.65 3.25
C ASP A 85 -11.85 12.62 2.14
N SER A 86 -10.65 13.22 2.25
CA SER A 86 -10.14 14.13 1.24
C SER A 86 -9.90 13.44 -0.09
N TYR A 87 -9.40 12.20 -0.08
CA TYR A 87 -9.31 11.36 -1.29
C TYR A 87 -10.69 11.15 -1.91
N PHE A 88 -11.68 10.67 -1.16
CA PHE A 88 -13.01 10.41 -1.71
C PHE A 88 -13.69 11.69 -2.24
N ARG A 89 -13.51 12.82 -1.56
CA ARG A 89 -13.98 14.13 -2.03
C ARG A 89 -13.33 14.56 -3.34
N ARG A 90 -12.02 14.42 -3.47
CA ARG A 90 -11.28 14.75 -4.71
C ARG A 90 -11.68 13.84 -5.87
N THR A 91 -11.85 12.54 -5.60
CA THR A 91 -12.07 11.52 -6.63
C THR A 91 -13.53 11.42 -7.08
N PHE A 92 -14.49 11.54 -6.15
CA PHE A 92 -15.91 11.26 -6.43
C PHE A 92 -16.84 12.48 -6.25
N GLY A 93 -16.32 13.62 -5.79
CA GLY A 93 -17.09 14.86 -5.67
C GLY A 93 -18.35 14.70 -4.81
N SER A 94 -19.52 14.93 -5.40
CA SER A 94 -20.80 14.82 -4.68
C SER A 94 -21.14 13.41 -4.19
N GLN A 95 -20.51 12.37 -4.74
CA GLN A 95 -20.72 10.98 -4.33
C GLN A 95 -19.70 10.52 -3.26
N ALA A 96 -18.83 11.41 -2.79
CA ALA A 96 -17.73 11.07 -1.89
C ALA A 96 -18.16 10.26 -0.67
N GLN A 97 -19.14 10.76 0.09
CA GLN A 97 -19.62 10.08 1.30
C GLN A 97 -20.10 8.66 0.99
N ARG A 98 -20.98 8.52 -0.01
CA ARG A 98 -21.49 7.21 -0.41
C ARG A 98 -20.37 6.26 -0.82
N LYS A 99 -19.38 6.74 -1.57
CA LYS A 99 -18.24 5.92 -2.02
C LYS A 99 -17.31 5.55 -0.88
N HIS A 100 -17.18 6.42 0.11
CA HIS A 100 -16.45 6.12 1.33
C HIS A 100 -17.19 5.05 2.15
N ASP A 101 -18.48 5.21 2.38
CA ASP A 101 -19.31 4.23 3.12
C ASP A 101 -19.33 2.86 2.40
N ASP A 102 -19.46 2.86 1.07
CA ASP A 102 -19.37 1.66 0.23
C ASP A 102 -18.00 0.96 0.40
N TYR A 103 -16.91 1.74 0.49
CA TYR A 103 -15.56 1.21 0.70
C TYR A 103 -15.42 0.56 2.09
N ILE A 104 -15.83 1.24 3.16
CA ILE A 104 -15.75 0.71 4.53
C ILE A 104 -16.60 -0.57 4.67
N THR A 105 -17.78 -0.60 4.07
CA THR A 105 -18.64 -1.80 4.06
C THR A 105 -17.95 -2.97 3.36
N GLN A 106 -17.42 -2.74 2.16
CA GLN A 106 -16.72 -3.79 1.40
C GLN A 106 -15.47 -4.29 2.12
N LEU A 107 -14.78 -3.41 2.86
CA LEU A 107 -13.60 -3.78 3.64
C LEU A 107 -13.99 -4.78 4.75
N ALA A 108 -15.02 -4.45 5.53
CA ALA A 108 -15.54 -5.34 6.56
C ALA A 108 -16.04 -6.67 5.98
N ASP A 109 -16.70 -6.65 4.83
CA ASP A 109 -17.18 -7.86 4.14
C ASP A 109 -16.03 -8.75 3.69
N VAL A 110 -15.03 -8.21 3.00
CA VAL A 110 -13.91 -9.00 2.47
C VAL A 110 -13.09 -9.63 3.60
N GLN A 111 -12.90 -8.89 4.69
CA GLN A 111 -12.16 -9.34 5.87
C GLN A 111 -12.96 -10.38 6.66
N SER A 112 -14.27 -10.18 6.84
CA SER A 112 -15.16 -11.17 7.48
C SER A 112 -15.23 -12.46 6.68
N LEU A 113 -15.35 -12.37 5.35
CA LEU A 113 -15.29 -13.55 4.46
C LEU A 113 -13.94 -14.25 4.53
N GLY A 114 -12.84 -13.50 4.62
CA GLY A 114 -11.51 -14.03 4.88
C GLY A 114 -11.45 -14.82 6.19
N GLY A 115 -11.98 -14.25 7.28
CA GLY A 115 -12.04 -14.92 8.58
C GLY A 115 -12.89 -16.18 8.57
N LEU A 116 -14.06 -16.16 7.91
CA LEU A 116 -14.90 -17.34 7.75
C LEU A 116 -14.20 -18.46 6.97
N LYS A 117 -13.43 -18.12 5.92
CA LYS A 117 -12.64 -19.10 5.15
C LYS A 117 -11.52 -19.71 6.00
N SER A 118 -10.91 -18.94 6.89
CA SER A 118 -9.85 -19.41 7.80
C SER A 118 -10.38 -20.24 8.98
N GLY A 119 -11.67 -20.12 9.31
CA GLY A 119 -12.30 -20.88 10.39
C GLY A 119 -11.61 -20.66 11.74
N THR A 120 -11.28 -21.74 12.46
CA THR A 120 -10.63 -21.67 13.77
C THR A 120 -9.21 -21.09 13.71
N ALA A 121 -8.55 -21.11 12.56
CA ALA A 121 -7.21 -20.53 12.39
C ALA A 121 -7.24 -18.99 12.44
N PHE A 122 -8.38 -18.37 12.16
CA PHE A 122 -8.50 -16.91 12.10
C PHE A 122 -8.05 -16.24 13.41
N CYS A 123 -8.63 -16.65 14.55
CA CYS A 123 -8.27 -16.04 15.83
C CYS A 123 -6.82 -16.33 16.23
N ALA A 124 -6.32 -17.53 15.95
CA ALA A 124 -4.92 -17.87 16.23
C ALA A 124 -3.92 -17.00 15.44
N GLN A 125 -4.30 -16.57 14.23
CA GLN A 125 -3.47 -15.74 13.36
C GLN A 125 -3.63 -14.25 13.61
N ARG A 126 -4.85 -13.79 13.93
CA ARG A 126 -5.18 -12.36 13.98
C ARG A 126 -5.16 -11.74 15.38
N VAL A 127 -5.46 -12.50 16.44
CA VAL A 127 -5.37 -11.97 17.81
C VAL A 127 -3.96 -11.48 18.16
N PRO A 128 -2.86 -12.15 17.77
CA PRO A 128 -1.50 -11.67 18.04
C PRO A 128 -1.17 -10.32 17.39
N MET A 129 -1.91 -9.89 16.36
CA MET A 129 -1.70 -8.56 15.77
C MET A 129 -1.89 -7.43 16.79
N TYR A 130 -2.73 -7.63 17.81
CA TYR A 130 -2.85 -6.68 18.90
C TYR A 130 -1.56 -6.54 19.72
N ASP A 131 -0.86 -7.65 19.99
CA ASP A 131 0.42 -7.63 20.71
C ASP A 131 1.50 -6.92 19.89
N GLU A 132 1.46 -7.11 18.57
CA GLU A 132 2.39 -6.47 17.65
C GLU A 132 2.15 -4.95 17.55
N VAL A 133 0.90 -4.48 17.43
CA VAL A 133 0.61 -3.03 17.44
C VAL A 133 0.89 -2.41 18.80
N ASP A 134 0.69 -3.15 19.89
CA ASP A 134 1.04 -2.70 21.23
C ASP A 134 2.56 -2.51 21.41
N ALA A 135 3.38 -3.20 20.62
CA ALA A 135 4.83 -3.06 20.62
C ALA A 135 5.37 -1.94 19.72
N LEU A 136 4.52 -1.29 18.92
CA LEU A 136 4.92 -0.16 18.08
C LEU A 136 5.11 1.11 18.92
N ASP A 137 5.93 2.02 18.43
CA ASP A 137 5.96 3.39 18.93
C ASP A 137 4.68 4.13 18.50
N ASP A 138 4.33 5.20 19.22
CA ASP A 138 3.13 6.02 18.95
C ASP A 138 3.33 6.96 17.74
N SER A 139 3.91 6.45 16.65
CA SER A 139 4.22 7.19 15.43
C SER A 139 3.31 6.80 14.28
N SER A 140 2.96 7.77 13.44
CA SER A 140 2.13 7.52 12.26
C SER A 140 2.84 6.65 11.22
N SER A 141 4.17 6.76 11.11
CA SER A 141 4.96 5.98 10.15
C SER A 141 5.02 4.51 10.56
N ASP A 142 5.21 4.20 11.84
CA ASP A 142 5.33 2.81 12.29
C ASP A 142 4.01 2.06 12.13
N LEU A 143 2.89 2.71 12.49
CA LEU A 143 1.58 2.09 12.31
C LEU A 143 1.24 1.90 10.82
N ALA A 144 1.58 2.86 9.96
CA ALA A 144 1.37 2.73 8.52
C ALA A 144 2.24 1.63 7.90
N HIS A 145 3.52 1.56 8.26
CA HIS A 145 4.42 0.49 7.81
C HIS A 145 3.98 -0.88 8.31
N TYR A 146 3.51 -0.97 9.55
CA TYR A 146 2.93 -2.20 10.07
C TYR A 146 1.70 -2.63 9.26
N ALA A 147 0.77 -1.70 8.99
CA ALA A 147 -0.43 -1.97 8.20
C ALA A 147 -0.09 -2.45 6.77
N GLU A 148 0.89 -1.80 6.13
CA GLU A 148 1.40 -2.18 4.81
C GLU A 148 2.05 -3.57 4.83
N ALA A 149 2.90 -3.86 5.82
CA ALA A 149 3.62 -5.13 5.94
C ALA A 149 2.70 -6.33 6.21
N LYS A 150 1.50 -6.10 6.76
CA LYS A 150 0.53 -7.16 7.05
C LYS A 150 -0.31 -7.59 5.85
N ASP A 151 -0.17 -6.91 4.71
CA ASP A 151 -0.90 -7.19 3.47
C ASP A 151 -2.40 -7.43 3.74
N ILE A 152 -3.00 -6.45 4.41
CA ILE A 152 -4.38 -6.53 4.86
C ILE A 152 -5.29 -6.44 3.65
N ALA A 153 -6.20 -7.40 3.52
CA ALA A 153 -7.10 -7.49 2.38
C ALA A 153 -7.89 -6.19 2.19
N GLN A 154 -7.83 -5.65 0.97
CA GLN A 154 -8.57 -4.49 0.54
C GLN A 154 -9.69 -4.90 -0.44
N PRO A 155 -10.74 -4.10 -0.62
CA PRO A 155 -11.74 -4.35 -1.65
C PRO A 155 -11.12 -4.30 -3.05
N ALA A 156 -11.57 -5.16 -3.97
CA ALA A 156 -11.11 -5.12 -5.36
C ALA A 156 -11.39 -3.77 -6.05
N SER A 157 -12.39 -3.01 -5.59
CA SER A 157 -12.65 -1.63 -6.05
C SER A 157 -11.53 -0.64 -5.70
N TYR A 158 -10.67 -0.97 -4.75
CA TYR A 158 -9.47 -0.23 -4.39
C TYR A 158 -8.24 -0.72 -5.17
N GLU A 159 -8.08 -2.03 -5.33
CA GLU A 159 -6.99 -2.63 -6.13
C GLU A 159 -7.10 -2.30 -7.63
N SER A 160 -8.32 -2.08 -8.13
CA SER A 160 -8.58 -1.69 -9.52
C SER A 160 -8.54 -0.17 -9.67
N CYS A 161 -7.37 0.33 -10.03
CA CYS A 161 -7.07 1.76 -10.21
C CYS A 161 -7.63 2.34 -11.51
N THR A 162 -8.75 1.76 -11.95
CA THR A 162 -9.50 2.21 -13.11
C THR A 162 -10.43 3.31 -12.65
N ALA A 163 -9.98 4.56 -12.75
CA ALA A 163 -10.90 5.69 -12.82
C ALA A 163 -11.95 5.36 -13.91
N PRO A 164 -13.27 5.52 -13.65
CA PRO A 164 -14.27 5.32 -14.69
C PRO A 164 -13.89 6.21 -15.88
N SER A 165 -13.62 5.60 -17.03
CA SER A 165 -13.39 6.34 -18.26
C SER A 165 -14.69 7.06 -18.58
N VAL A 166 -14.76 8.36 -18.28
CA VAL A 166 -15.87 9.20 -18.72
C VAL A 166 -15.85 9.14 -20.25
N PRO A 167 -16.88 8.59 -20.92
CA PRO A 167 -16.88 8.55 -22.37
C PRO A 167 -16.80 9.98 -22.88
N HIS A 168 -15.71 10.29 -23.60
CA HIS A 168 -15.54 11.57 -24.26
C HIS A 168 -16.68 11.72 -25.26
N ARG A 169 -17.69 12.52 -24.90
CA ARG A 169 -18.82 12.82 -25.78
C ARG A 169 -18.26 13.71 -26.89
N THR A 170 -17.85 13.12 -28.00
CA THR A 170 -17.43 13.84 -29.20
C THR A 170 -18.57 14.76 -29.60
N ARG A 171 -18.42 16.05 -29.29
CA ARG A 171 -19.38 17.07 -29.70
C ARG A 171 -19.15 17.33 -31.18
N THR A 172 -19.76 16.49 -32.02
CA THR A 172 -19.83 16.72 -33.47
C THR A 172 -20.56 18.04 -33.69
N ARG A 173 -19.78 19.10 -33.89
CA ARG A 173 -20.26 20.42 -34.27
C ARG A 173 -20.74 20.31 -35.72
N ARG A 174 -22.04 20.00 -35.90
CA ARG A 174 -22.71 20.13 -37.20
C ARG A 174 -22.58 21.59 -37.65
N ARG A 175 -21.93 21.78 -38.80
CA ARG A 175 -22.00 23.02 -39.60
C ARG A 175 -23.23 22.93 -40.50
#